data_AF-Q0F285-F1
#
_entry.id   AF-Q0F285-F1
#
_cell.length_a   1.000
_cell.length_b   1.000
_cell.length_c   1.000
_cell.angle_alpha   90.00
_cell.angle_beta   90.00
_cell.angle_gamma   90.00
#
_symmetry.space_group_name_H-M   'P 1'
#
loop_
_entity.id
_entity.type
_entity.pdbx_description
1 polymer ?
#
loop_
_entity_poly.entity_id
_entity_poly.type
_entity_poly.pdbx_seq_one_letter_code
_entity_poly.pdbx_strand_id
1 'polypeptide(L)'
;MIRNLFLALFFFFGPALLMFMLRNIILLLRIWLVVRNQRNQQQDVIDITPVERNRAPRWFYLVAAVLGVASAVAGFMYLQTVDSERRVYVPAHMGEQGEIVPGHWQSLPPAPK
;
A
#
# COMPACT_ATOMS: atom_id res chain seq x y z
N MET A 1 -26.22 -13.58 -19.39
CA MET A 1 -25.20 -13.86 -18.36
C MET A 1 -23.83 -13.28 -18.70
N ILE A 2 -23.34 -13.40 -19.95
CA ILE A 2 -22.04 -12.83 -20.38
C ILE A 2 -21.88 -11.33 -20.06
N ARG A 3 -22.96 -10.54 -20.20
CA ARG A 3 -22.97 -9.09 -19.95
C ARG A 3 -22.56 -8.73 -18.52
N ASN A 4 -23.01 -9.51 -17.54
CA ASN A 4 -22.70 -9.27 -16.12
C ASN A 4 -21.25 -9.64 -15.80
N LEU A 5 -20.68 -10.62 -16.50
CA LEU A 5 -19.27 -10.97 -16.39
C LEU A 5 -18.38 -9.82 -16.88
N PHE A 6 -18.71 -9.22 -18.02
CA PHE A 6 -17.98 -8.05 -18.53
C PHE A 6 -18.09 -6.83 -17.61
N LEU A 7 -19.27 -6.58 -17.05
CA LEU A 7 -19.48 -5.51 -16.06
C LEU A 7 -18.63 -5.75 -14.80
N ALA A 8 -18.65 -6.96 -14.23
CA ALA A 8 -17.83 -7.29 -13.07
C ALA A 8 -16.33 -7.16 -13.37
N LEU A 9 -15.88 -7.63 -14.53
CA LEU A 9 -14.48 -7.55 -14.94
C LEU A 9 -14.04 -6.09 -15.12
N PHE A 10 -14.87 -5.27 -15.76
CA PHE A 10 -14.59 -3.85 -15.98
C PHE A 10 -14.58 -3.06 -14.67
N PHE A 11 -15.51 -3.30 -13.75
CA PHE A 11 -15.53 -2.61 -12.45
C PHE A 11 -14.46 -3.10 -11.48
N PHE A 12 -14.02 -4.35 -11.61
CA PHE A 12 -12.93 -4.90 -10.79
C PHE A 12 -11.55 -4.44 -11.29
N PHE A 13 -11.28 -4.58 -12.59
CA PHE A 13 -9.99 -4.23 -13.18
C PHE A 13 -9.89 -2.78 -13.66
N GLY A 14 -11.01 -2.13 -13.94
CA GLY A 14 -11.07 -0.75 -14.43
C GLY A 14 -10.34 0.23 -13.53
N PRO A 15 -10.59 0.27 -12.20
CA PRO A 15 -9.86 1.15 -11.29
C PRO A 15 -8.35 0.89 -11.28
N ALA A 16 -7.93 -0.38 -11.31
CA ALA A 16 -6.52 -0.75 -11.34
C ALA A 16 -5.85 -0.32 -12.65
N LEU A 17 -6.51 -0.55 -13.78
CA LEU A 17 -6.03 -0.17 -15.11
C LEU A 17 -6.00 1.35 -15.26
N LEU A 18 -6.99 2.06 -14.73
CA LEU A 18 -7.04 3.52 -14.70
C LEU A 18 -5.91 4.10 -13.85
N MET A 19 -5.68 3.57 -12.64
CA MET A 19 -4.56 3.96 -11.79
C MET A 19 -3.21 3.70 -12.45
N PHE A 20 -3.08 2.57 -13.15
CA PHE A 20 -1.89 2.25 -13.93
C PHE A 20 -1.67 3.25 -15.07
N MET A 21 -2.70 3.56 -15.85
CA MET A 21 -2.60 4.56 -16.93
C MET A 21 -2.25 5.94 -16.37
N LEU A 22 -2.91 6.38 -15.31
CA LEU A 22 -2.65 7.68 -14.68
C LEU A 22 -1.20 7.79 -14.20
N ARG A 23 -0.67 6.74 -13.54
CA ARG A 23 0.72 6.69 -13.10
C ARG A 23 1.70 6.84 -14.27
N ASN A 24 1.44 6.17 -15.38
CA ASN A 24 2.29 6.25 -16.57
C ASN A 24 2.23 7.64 -17.22
N ILE A 25 1.05 8.28 -17.29
CA ILE A 25 0.89 9.65 -17.78
C ILE A 25 1.69 10.64 -16.91
N ILE A 26 1.57 10.55 -15.58
CA ILE A 26 2.32 11.41 -14.66
C ILE A 26 3.83 11.22 -14.84
N LEU A 27 4.28 9.98 -15.01
CA LEU A 27 5.70 9.67 -15.22
C LEU A 27 6.22 10.26 -16.54
N LEU A 28 5.47 10.11 -17.63
CA LEU A 28 5.81 10.73 -18.92
C LEU A 28 5.85 12.25 -18.84
N LEU A 29 4.87 12.86 -18.16
CA LEU A 29 4.80 14.31 -17.96
C LEU A 29 6.01 14.81 -17.15
N ARG A 30 6.41 14.08 -16.11
CA ARG A 30 7.60 14.39 -15.31
C ARG A 30 8.88 14.30 -16.15
N ILE A 31 9.03 13.25 -16.97
CA ILE A 31 10.17 13.11 -17.87
C ILE A 31 10.20 14.28 -18.86
N TRP A 32 9.05 14.61 -19.47
CA TRP A 32 8.94 15.71 -20.41
C TRP A 32 9.32 17.05 -19.78
N LEU A 33 8.85 17.33 -18.56
CA LEU A 33 9.23 18.54 -17.81
C LEU A 33 10.73 18.60 -17.53
N VAL A 34 11.35 17.49 -17.14
CA VAL A 34 12.80 17.43 -16.90
C VAL A 34 13.58 17.68 -18.19
N VAL A 35 13.19 17.04 -19.30
CA VAL A 35 13.84 17.23 -20.61
C VAL A 35 13.66 18.67 -21.10
N ARG A 36 12.47 19.24 -20.94
CA ARG A 36 12.20 20.64 -21.27
C ARG A 36 13.06 21.59 -20.43
N ASN A 37 13.20 21.33 -19.13
CA ASN A 37 14.02 22.15 -18.25
C ASN A 37 15.51 22.07 -18.61
N GLN A 38 16.01 20.90 -19.00
CA GLN A 38 17.38 20.72 -19.46
C GLN A 38 17.66 21.48 -20.78
N ARG A 39 16.69 21.50 -21.71
CA ARG A 39 16.81 22.29 -22.95
C ARG A 39 16.83 23.80 -22.68
N ASN A 40 16.06 24.28 -21.71
CA ASN A 40 16.09 25.68 -21.29
C ASN A 40 17.40 26.04 -20.53
N GLN A 41 17.98 25.10 -19.79
CA GLN A 41 19.28 25.30 -19.12
C GLN A 41 20.48 25.30 -20.09
N GLN A 42 20.33 24.76 -21.31
CA GLN A 42 21.34 24.88 -22.36
C GLN A 42 21.37 26.26 -23.04
N GLN A 43 20.36 27.11 -22.83
CA GLN A 43 20.43 28.53 -23.18
C GLN A 43 21.18 29.28 -22.08
N ASP A 44 22.50 29.14 -22.10
CA ASP A 44 23.54 30.06 -21.61
C ASP A 44 23.24 30.89 -20.34
N VAL A 45 22.60 30.29 -19.34
CA VAL A 45 22.62 30.84 -17.98
C VAL A 45 23.80 30.18 -17.28
N ILE A 46 24.93 30.89 -17.24
CA ILE A 46 26.02 30.59 -16.31
C ILE A 46 25.46 30.85 -14.91
N ASP A 47 24.85 29.81 -14.33
CA ASP A 47 24.39 29.81 -12.96
C ASP A 47 25.63 29.72 -12.04
N ILE A 48 26.06 30.88 -11.52
CA ILE A 48 27.19 31.02 -10.59
C ILE A 48 26.77 30.63 -9.16
N THR A 49 25.53 30.18 -8.96
CA THR A 49 25.05 29.76 -7.65
C THR A 49 25.60 28.35 -7.35
N PRO A 50 26.39 28.14 -6.28
CA PRO A 50 26.84 26.81 -5.92
C PRO A 50 25.63 25.99 -5.47
N VAL A 51 25.11 25.17 -6.38
CA VAL A 51 24.08 24.17 -6.05
C VAL A 51 24.81 23.03 -5.36
N GLU A 52 25.01 23.13 -4.04
CA GLU A 52 25.45 22.01 -3.23
C GLU A 52 24.38 20.91 -3.33
N ARG A 53 24.62 19.95 -4.24
CA ARG A 53 23.85 18.72 -4.30
C ARG A 53 24.23 17.88 -3.10
N ASN A 54 23.64 18.18 -1.95
CA ASN A 54 23.64 17.34 -0.76
C ASN A 54 22.78 16.09 -1.01
N ARG A 55 23.20 15.26 -1.97
CA ARG A 55 22.62 13.93 -2.17
C ARG A 55 23.11 13.06 -1.03
N ALA A 56 22.18 12.38 -0.39
CA ALA A 56 22.51 11.36 0.59
C ALA A 56 23.47 10.34 -0.06
N PRO A 57 24.50 9.90 0.68
CA PRO A 57 25.47 8.95 0.16
C PRO A 57 24.79 7.62 -0.16
N ARG A 58 25.27 6.90 -1.18
CA ARG A 58 24.64 5.66 -1.66
C ARG A 58 24.45 4.60 -0.58
N TRP A 59 25.35 4.57 0.42
CA TRP A 59 25.26 3.65 1.55
C TRP A 59 24.02 3.92 2.43
N PHE A 60 23.57 5.17 2.54
CA PHE A 60 22.38 5.52 3.33
C PHE A 60 21.14 4.83 2.77
N TYR A 61 20.97 4.82 1.45
CA TYR A 61 19.87 4.11 0.80
C TYR A 61 19.94 2.60 1.02
N LEU A 62 21.15 2.05 1.00
CA LEU A 62 21.41 0.63 1.26
C LEU A 62 21.01 0.26 2.69
N VAL A 63 21.44 1.05 3.68
CA VAL A 63 21.09 0.87 5.10
C VAL A 63 19.58 1.02 5.32
N ALA A 64 18.96 2.05 4.73
CA ALA A 64 17.52 2.26 4.83
C ALA A 64 16.72 1.09 4.25
N ALA A 65 17.15 0.55 3.10
CA ALA A 65 16.53 -0.62 2.49
C ALA A 65 16.67 -1.86 3.38
N VAL A 66 17.86 -2.11 3.94
CA VAL A 66 18.11 -3.25 4.83
C VAL A 66 17.26 -3.14 6.10
N LEU A 67 17.20 -1.98 6.73
CA LEU A 67 16.36 -1.75 7.92
C LEU A 67 14.87 -1.91 7.62
N GLY A 68 14.41 -1.43 6.47
CA GLY A 68 13.02 -1.60 6.03
C GLY A 68 12.64 -3.05 5.79
N VAL A 69 13.52 -3.84 5.18
CA VAL A 69 13.29 -5.29 5.01
C VAL A 69 13.32 -6.00 6.36
N ALA A 70 14.28 -5.67 7.23
CA ALA A 70 14.40 -6.29 8.54
C ALA A 70 13.16 -6.02 9.41
N SER A 71 12.62 -4.80 9.41
CA SER A 71 11.41 -4.47 10.17
C SER A 71 10.17 -5.16 9.61
N ALA A 72 10.04 -5.26 8.28
CA ALA A 72 8.95 -5.99 7.64
C ALA A 72 8.99 -7.48 7.99
N VAL A 73 10.16 -8.11 7.95
CA VAL A 73 10.35 -9.53 8.33
C VAL A 73 10.05 -9.73 9.81
N ALA A 74 10.56 -8.87 10.69
CA ALA A 74 10.30 -8.96 12.12
C ALA A 74 8.79 -8.82 12.43
N GLY A 75 8.11 -7.87 11.79
CA GLY A 75 6.66 -7.70 11.92
C GLY A 75 5.88 -8.91 11.40
N PHE A 76 6.30 -9.48 10.26
CA PHE A 76 5.69 -10.68 9.72
C PHE A 76 5.86 -11.90 10.64
N MET A 77 7.07 -12.12 11.16
CA MET A 77 7.32 -13.20 12.13
C MET A 77 6.49 -13.01 13.39
N TYR A 78 6.42 -11.78 13.92
CA TYR A 78 5.59 -11.48 15.08
C TYR A 78 4.12 -11.85 14.84
N LEU A 79 3.56 -11.44 13.69
CA LEU A 79 2.19 -11.77 13.32
C LEU A 79 1.94 -13.28 13.14
N GLN A 80 2.95 -14.06 12.73
CA GLN A 80 2.85 -15.51 12.67
C GLN A 80 2.94 -16.18 14.04
N THR A 81 3.72 -15.62 14.96
CA THR A 81 3.90 -16.17 16.32
C THR A 81 2.77 -15.82 17.27
N VAL A 82 2.06 -14.72 17.03
CA VAL A 82 0.84 -14.42 17.76
C VAL A 82 -0.23 -15.37 17.25
N ASP A 83 -0.39 -16.48 17.96
CA ASP A 83 -1.59 -17.32 17.88
C ASP A 83 -2.77 -16.41 18.19
N SER A 84 -3.36 -15.85 17.15
CA SER A 84 -4.61 -15.11 17.26
C SER A 84 -5.63 -16.14 17.72
N GLU A 85 -5.97 -16.10 19.02
CA GLU A 85 -7.12 -16.83 19.54
C GLU A 85 -8.24 -16.68 18.52
N ARG A 86 -8.72 -17.80 17.96
CA ARG A 86 -9.81 -17.74 16.98
C ARG A 86 -10.99 -17.12 17.69
N ARG A 87 -11.28 -15.85 17.41
CA ARG A 87 -12.43 -15.15 17.97
C ARG A 87 -13.52 -15.12 16.91
N VAL A 88 -14.71 -15.57 17.27
CA VAL A 88 -15.90 -15.39 16.43
C VAL A 88 -16.69 -14.25 17.04
N TYR A 89 -17.10 -13.31 16.18
CA TYR A 89 -18.01 -12.25 16.58
C TYR A 89 -19.43 -12.82 16.62
N VAL A 90 -20.05 -12.76 17.78
CA VAL A 90 -21.47 -13.08 17.96
C VAL A 90 -22.25 -11.78 17.83
N PRO A 91 -23.11 -11.61 16.80
CA PRO A 91 -23.91 -10.40 16.66
C PRO A 91 -24.94 -10.29 17.80
N ALA A 92 -25.43 -9.06 18.00
CA ALA A 92 -26.50 -8.83 18.96
C ALA A 92 -27.73 -9.67 18.59
N HIS A 93 -28.30 -10.37 19.57
CA HIS A 93 -29.43 -11.27 19.38
C HIS A 93 -30.37 -11.19 20.57
N MET A 94 -31.60 -11.65 20.38
CA MET A 94 -32.57 -11.79 21.46
C MET A 94 -32.35 -13.17 22.12
N GLY A 95 -32.11 -13.19 23.42
CA GLY A 95 -31.92 -14.41 24.21
C GLY A 95 -33.23 -15.17 24.39
N GLU A 96 -33.14 -16.39 24.91
CA GLU A 96 -34.30 -17.29 25.10
C GLU A 96 -35.38 -16.73 26.05
N GLN A 97 -35.00 -15.77 26.90
CA GLN A 97 -35.87 -15.07 27.85
C GLN A 97 -36.43 -13.74 27.29
N GLY A 98 -36.15 -13.41 26.03
CA GLY A 98 -36.59 -12.18 25.38
C GLY A 98 -35.70 -10.95 25.62
N GLU A 99 -34.58 -11.11 26.34
CA GLU A 99 -33.63 -10.03 26.60
C GLU A 99 -32.71 -9.78 25.40
N ILE A 100 -32.29 -8.53 25.18
CA ILE A 100 -31.36 -8.18 24.10
C ILE A 100 -29.92 -8.39 24.59
N VAL A 101 -29.23 -9.37 24.01
CA VAL A 101 -27.82 -9.64 24.28
C VAL A 101 -26.96 -8.79 23.33
N PRO A 102 -26.06 -7.92 23.85
CA PRO A 102 -25.18 -7.13 23.02
C PRO A 102 -24.14 -8.00 22.29
N GLY A 103 -23.71 -7.55 21.12
CA GLY A 103 -22.70 -8.24 20.32
C GLY A 103 -21.36 -8.31 21.07
N HIS A 104 -20.72 -9.47 21.03
CA HIS A 104 -19.47 -9.71 21.77
C HIS A 104 -18.54 -10.66 21.01
N TRP A 105 -17.27 -10.63 21.38
CA TRP A 105 -16.26 -11.55 20.87
C TRP A 105 -16.20 -12.80 21.75
N GLN A 106 -16.34 -13.98 21.14
CA GLN A 106 -16.22 -15.26 21.82
C GLN A 106 -14.96 -15.99 21.35
N SER A 107 -14.12 -16.44 22.28
CA SER A 107 -12.94 -17.25 21.99
C SER A 107 -13.36 -18.69 21.63
N LEU A 108 -12.93 -19.17 20.47
CA LEU A 108 -13.05 -20.57 20.10
C LEU A 108 -11.83 -21.36 20.61
N PRO A 109 -12.03 -22.63 20.99
CA PRO A 109 -10.92 -23.50 21.33
C PRO A 109 -9.95 -23.66 20.13
N PRO A 110 -8.66 -23.91 20.39
CA PRO A 110 -7.68 -24.13 19.33
C PRO A 110 -8.11 -25.31 18.45
N ALA A 111 -7.91 -25.18 17.13
CA ALA A 111 -8.25 -26.24 16.19
C ALA A 111 -7.44 -27.52 16.54
N PRO A 112 -8.06 -28.73 16.48
CA PRO A 112 -7.31 -29.97 16.65
C PRO A 112 -6.24 -30.08 15.56
N LYS A 113 -5.02 -30.44 15.97
CA LYS A 113 -3.84 -30.61 15.09
C LYS A 113 -4.04 -31.76 14.11
#